data_AF-A0A9P6MHH0-F1
#
_entry.id   AF-A0A9P6MHH0-F1
#
_cell.length_a   1.000
_cell.length_b   1.000
_cell.length_c   1.000
_cell.angle_alpha   90.00
_cell.angle_beta   90.00
_cell.angle_gamma   90.00
#
_symmetry.space_group_name_H-M   'P 1'
#
loop_
_entity.id
_entity.type
_entity.pdbx_description
1 polymer ?
#
loop_
_entity_poly.entity_id
_entity_poly.type
_entity_poly.pdbx_seq_one_letter_code
_entity_poly.pdbx_strand_id
1 'polypeptide(L)'
;PPIEIKQQPQWSDPTKIVSLDPFGHLTNRYYKKEIESGLDIRPTIAITRAHMLVPEIQEIVRNGGLAVDGKIVMNETGELNVHKAAIDPVWYLPGVAARLNVEENVLRRSLFENSGGMYPELITRPDVKVFLPPIGGISVYIFGNHELLSDPNARLTVRVHDECNGSDVFCSDICTCRPYLIFGMREAIKEAQNGGVGLIIYFRKEGRALGEVTKYLVYNARKREGDSAAKYFTRTENVAGVKDMRFQALMPDVLHWLGVTKIDRFTSMSNMKHDALIDAGIKILERVPIPDELIPPDSKVEMEAKIAAGYFTTGHVPCDSELSRTVGRGWDDLQS
;
A
#
# COMPACT_ATOMS: atom_id res chain seq x y z
N PRO A 1 -22.44 3.18 -9.58
CA PRO A 1 -21.40 2.13 -9.60
C PRO A 1 -22.05 0.78 -9.25
N PRO A 2 -21.49 -0.37 -9.65
CA PRO A 2 -22.00 -1.70 -9.29
C PRO A 2 -22.08 -1.95 -7.79
N ILE A 3 -21.27 -1.22 -7.01
CA ILE A 3 -21.21 -1.22 -5.55
C ILE A 3 -21.30 0.23 -5.10
N GLU A 4 -22.15 0.51 -4.11
CA GLU A 4 -22.33 1.86 -3.57
C GLU A 4 -21.41 2.09 -2.37
N ILE A 5 -20.51 3.06 -2.47
CA ILE A 5 -19.78 3.58 -1.32
C ILE A 5 -20.58 4.76 -0.78
N LYS A 6 -21.05 4.64 0.46
CA LYS A 6 -21.82 5.72 1.12
C LYS A 6 -20.96 6.97 1.21
N GLN A 7 -21.57 8.13 1.00
CA GLN A 7 -20.91 9.41 1.16
C GLN A 7 -20.37 9.55 2.59
N GLN A 8 -19.10 9.94 2.69
CA GLN A 8 -18.42 10.11 3.97
C GLN A 8 -18.19 11.60 4.25
N PRO A 9 -18.25 12.05 5.52
CA PRO A 9 -17.98 13.44 5.88
C PRO A 9 -16.63 13.96 5.37
N GLN A 10 -15.63 13.08 5.28
CA GLN A 10 -14.28 13.36 4.83
C GLN A 10 -14.21 13.79 3.36
N TRP A 11 -15.21 13.46 2.52
CA TRP A 11 -15.21 13.84 1.11
C TRP A 11 -15.38 15.34 0.89
N SER A 12 -16.05 16.02 1.82
CA SER A 12 -16.25 17.48 1.80
C SER A 12 -15.20 18.26 2.59
N ASP A 13 -14.33 17.57 3.34
CA ASP A 13 -13.26 18.22 4.09
C ASP A 13 -12.02 18.43 3.19
N PRO A 14 -11.63 19.69 2.91
CA PRO A 14 -10.55 19.99 1.97
C PRO A 14 -9.16 19.53 2.45
N THR A 15 -9.03 19.10 3.70
CA THR A 15 -7.77 18.65 4.29
C THR A 15 -7.65 17.13 4.37
N LYS A 16 -8.78 16.41 4.35
CA LYS A 16 -8.83 14.96 4.57
C LYS A 16 -8.47 14.15 3.34
N ILE A 17 -8.83 14.60 2.14
CA ILE A 17 -8.54 13.91 0.89
C ILE A 17 -7.93 14.91 -0.08
N VAL A 18 -6.64 14.75 -0.38
CA VAL A 18 -5.88 15.68 -1.23
C VAL A 18 -5.16 14.99 -2.39
N SER A 19 -5.20 13.66 -2.46
CA SER A 19 -4.46 12.84 -3.45
C SER A 19 -5.33 11.89 -4.29
N LEU A 20 -6.65 11.92 -4.10
CA LEU A 20 -7.63 11.29 -4.99
C LEU A 20 -8.88 12.16 -5.11
N ASP A 21 -9.68 11.91 -6.15
CA ASP A 21 -11.00 12.53 -6.33
C ASP A 21 -12.08 11.69 -5.61
N PRO A 22 -12.65 12.15 -4.48
CA PRO A 22 -13.59 11.36 -3.72
C PRO A 22 -14.89 11.07 -4.47
N PHE A 23 -15.23 11.86 -5.50
CA PHE A 23 -16.44 11.72 -6.31
C PHE A 23 -16.20 10.92 -7.61
N GLY A 24 -14.95 10.51 -7.89
CA GLY A 24 -14.54 9.88 -9.15
C GLY A 24 -15.31 8.62 -9.53
N HIS A 25 -15.87 7.92 -8.55
CA HIS A 25 -16.68 6.70 -8.74
C HIS A 25 -18.14 6.99 -9.11
N LEU A 26 -18.56 8.26 -9.06
CA LEU A 26 -19.91 8.74 -9.35
C LEU A 26 -20.02 9.39 -10.74
N THR A 27 -18.91 9.50 -11.48
CA THR A 27 -18.85 10.15 -12.80
C THR A 27 -19.94 9.65 -13.74
N ASN A 28 -20.07 8.33 -13.92
CA ASN A 28 -21.07 7.74 -14.82
C ASN A 28 -22.53 7.98 -14.35
N ARG A 29 -22.74 8.30 -13.07
CA ARG A 29 -24.07 8.64 -12.53
C ARG A 29 -24.40 10.10 -12.79
N TYR A 30 -23.48 11.01 -12.49
CA TYR A 30 -23.74 12.46 -12.57
C TYR A 30 -23.57 13.04 -13.97
N TYR A 31 -22.66 12.50 -14.77
CA TYR A 31 -22.37 12.95 -16.14
C TYR A 31 -23.00 12.06 -17.22
N LYS A 32 -24.05 11.32 -16.87
CA LYS A 32 -24.67 10.34 -17.77
C LYS A 32 -25.13 10.98 -19.08
N LYS A 33 -25.77 12.15 -19.02
CA LYS A 33 -26.28 12.85 -20.20
C LYS A 33 -25.16 13.29 -21.14
N GLU A 34 -24.10 13.83 -20.56
CA GLU A 34 -22.92 14.32 -21.26
C GLU A 34 -22.20 13.17 -21.97
N ILE A 35 -22.00 12.04 -21.27
CA ILE A 35 -21.41 10.83 -21.84
C ILE A 35 -22.27 10.29 -22.99
N GLU A 36 -23.60 10.21 -22.80
CA GLU A 36 -24.55 9.78 -23.85
C GLU A 36 -24.59 10.75 -25.04
N SER A 37 -24.25 12.03 -24.83
CA SER A 37 -24.12 13.03 -25.91
C SER A 37 -22.78 12.94 -26.68
N GLY A 38 -21.89 12.02 -26.30
CA GLY A 38 -20.61 11.78 -26.95
C GLY A 38 -19.40 12.46 -26.31
N LEU A 39 -19.54 13.08 -25.13
CA LEU A 39 -18.40 13.64 -24.40
C LEU A 39 -17.59 12.53 -23.72
N ASP A 40 -16.27 12.53 -23.91
CA ASP A 40 -15.35 11.59 -23.23
C ASP A 40 -15.09 12.05 -21.79
N ILE A 41 -15.92 11.57 -20.87
CA ILE A 41 -15.80 11.84 -19.44
C ILE A 41 -15.51 10.52 -18.73
N ARG A 42 -14.30 10.38 -18.18
CA ARG A 42 -13.83 9.14 -17.55
C ARG A 42 -13.82 9.24 -16.03
N PRO A 43 -14.24 8.20 -15.30
CA PRO A 43 -14.09 8.15 -13.86
C PRO A 43 -12.62 8.01 -13.47
N THR A 44 -12.23 8.63 -12.36
CA THR A 44 -10.92 8.45 -11.71
C THR A 44 -10.95 7.31 -10.68
N ILE A 45 -12.14 6.78 -10.36
CA ILE A 45 -12.32 5.60 -9.51
C ILE A 45 -13.31 4.63 -10.18
N ALA A 46 -12.92 3.37 -10.33
CA ALA A 46 -13.79 2.32 -10.83
C ALA A 46 -13.95 1.22 -9.77
N ILE A 47 -15.17 0.75 -9.53
CA ILE A 47 -15.49 -0.25 -8.52
C ILE A 47 -16.25 -1.41 -9.16
N THR A 48 -15.89 -2.64 -8.83
CA THR A 48 -16.55 -3.85 -9.34
C THR A 48 -16.55 -4.99 -8.32
N ARG A 49 -17.41 -5.98 -8.52
CA ARG A 49 -17.38 -7.26 -7.79
C ARG A 49 -16.66 -8.27 -8.67
N ALA A 50 -15.79 -9.06 -8.07
CA ALA A 50 -15.01 -10.06 -8.79
C ALA A 50 -14.81 -11.31 -7.93
N HIS A 51 -14.52 -12.41 -8.61
CA HIS A 51 -13.87 -13.54 -7.97
C HIS A 51 -12.36 -13.44 -8.12
N MET A 52 -11.63 -14.06 -7.21
CA MET A 52 -10.17 -14.04 -7.21
C MET A 52 -9.63 -15.37 -6.72
N LEU A 53 -8.64 -15.89 -7.45
CA LEU A 53 -7.88 -17.07 -7.07
C LEU A 53 -6.45 -16.65 -6.80
N VAL A 54 -5.96 -16.96 -5.60
CA VAL A 54 -4.58 -16.69 -5.18
C VAL A 54 -3.96 -18.02 -4.75
N PRO A 55 -2.92 -18.53 -5.42
CA PRO A 55 -2.36 -19.86 -5.17
C PRO A 55 -2.13 -20.18 -3.68
N GLU A 56 -1.57 -19.24 -2.93
CA GLU A 56 -1.31 -19.41 -1.50
C GLU A 56 -2.58 -19.51 -0.66
N ILE A 57 -3.64 -18.79 -1.06
CA ILE A 57 -4.93 -18.90 -0.38
C ILE A 57 -5.55 -20.27 -0.65
N GLN A 58 -5.40 -20.81 -1.87
CA GLN A 58 -5.86 -22.17 -2.19
C GLN A 58 -5.16 -23.20 -1.30
N GLU A 59 -3.85 -23.06 -1.11
CA GLU A 59 -3.07 -23.94 -0.24
C GLU A 59 -3.45 -23.78 1.24
N ILE A 60 -3.72 -22.55 1.70
CA ILE A 60 -4.21 -22.30 3.06
C ILE A 60 -5.57 -22.95 3.29
N VAL A 61 -6.49 -22.89 2.31
CA VAL A 61 -7.80 -23.56 2.38
C VAL A 61 -7.64 -25.07 2.41
N ARG A 62 -6.80 -25.63 1.53
CA ARG A 62 -6.49 -27.08 1.48
C ARG A 62 -5.94 -27.61 2.79
N ASN A 63 -5.09 -26.83 3.45
CA ASN A 63 -4.48 -27.17 4.75
C ASN A 63 -5.38 -26.83 5.95
N GLY A 64 -6.64 -26.41 5.74
CA GLY A 64 -7.61 -26.12 6.79
C GLY A 64 -7.37 -24.79 7.54
N GLY A 65 -6.51 -23.92 7.02
CA GLY A 65 -6.20 -22.61 7.63
C GLY A 65 -7.25 -21.51 7.37
N LEU A 66 -8.15 -21.74 6.40
CA LEU A 66 -9.32 -20.92 6.10
C LEU A 66 -10.50 -21.85 5.81
N ALA A 67 -11.66 -21.57 6.43
CA ALA A 67 -12.87 -22.37 6.22
C ALA A 67 -13.56 -21.96 4.91
N VAL A 68 -14.23 -22.91 4.25
CA VAL A 68 -15.13 -22.63 3.13
C VAL A 68 -16.49 -22.24 3.70
N ASP A 69 -16.93 -21.00 3.47
CA ASP A 69 -18.19 -20.46 4.01
C ASP A 69 -19.24 -20.15 2.93
N GLY A 70 -18.89 -20.32 1.65
CA GLY A 70 -19.76 -20.04 0.51
C GLY A 70 -20.06 -18.56 0.27
N LYS A 71 -19.41 -17.64 1.02
CA LYS A 71 -19.67 -16.19 1.00
C LYS A 71 -18.41 -15.38 0.71
N ILE A 72 -17.33 -15.65 1.44
CA ILE A 72 -16.01 -15.04 1.29
C ILE A 72 -15.09 -16.03 0.60
N VAL A 73 -14.98 -17.24 1.14
CA VAL A 73 -14.31 -18.39 0.53
C VAL A 73 -15.38 -19.28 -0.05
N MET A 74 -15.52 -19.22 -1.38
CA MET A 74 -16.70 -19.71 -2.10
C MET A 74 -16.75 -21.23 -2.21
N ASN A 75 -15.59 -21.88 -2.31
CA ASN A 75 -15.46 -23.30 -2.59
C ASN A 75 -14.12 -23.87 -2.10
N GLU A 76 -13.97 -25.19 -2.20
CA GLU A 76 -12.77 -25.93 -1.78
C GLU A 76 -11.51 -25.59 -2.59
N THR A 77 -11.65 -24.98 -3.77
CA THR A 77 -10.50 -24.48 -4.54
C THR A 77 -9.95 -23.18 -3.97
N GLY A 78 -10.63 -22.55 -3.00
CA GLY A 78 -10.21 -21.29 -2.39
C GLY A 78 -10.54 -20.05 -3.23
N GLU A 79 -11.54 -20.13 -4.10
CA GLU A 79 -12.05 -18.96 -4.83
C GLU A 79 -12.63 -17.93 -3.84
N LEU A 80 -12.17 -16.68 -3.97
CA LEU A 80 -12.58 -15.59 -3.09
C LEU A 80 -13.59 -14.70 -3.77
N ASN A 81 -14.68 -14.37 -3.07
CA ASN A 81 -15.59 -13.31 -3.47
C ASN A 81 -15.14 -11.98 -2.86
N VAL A 82 -14.88 -10.99 -3.73
CA VAL A 82 -14.21 -9.74 -3.33
C VAL A 82 -14.79 -8.54 -4.09
N HIS A 83 -14.88 -7.40 -3.41
CA HIS A 83 -15.11 -6.12 -4.06
C HIS A 83 -13.76 -5.46 -4.36
N LYS A 84 -13.59 -4.92 -5.56
CA LYS A 84 -12.35 -4.29 -6.02
C LYS A 84 -12.61 -2.85 -6.42
N ALA A 85 -11.72 -1.95 -6.04
CA ALA A 85 -11.67 -0.60 -6.59
C ALA A 85 -10.29 -0.30 -7.18
N ALA A 86 -10.27 0.39 -8.31
CA ALA A 86 -9.08 0.99 -8.89
C ALA A 86 -9.22 2.51 -8.79
N ILE A 87 -8.17 3.19 -8.34
CA ILE A 87 -8.15 4.63 -8.07
C ILE A 87 -6.95 5.23 -8.79
N ASP A 88 -7.22 6.17 -9.69
CA ASP A 88 -6.20 7.03 -10.27
C ASP A 88 -5.91 8.21 -9.33
N PRO A 89 -4.63 8.62 -9.20
CA PRO A 89 -4.25 9.71 -8.33
C PRO A 89 -4.75 11.05 -8.89
N VAL A 90 -5.34 11.86 -8.01
CA VAL A 90 -5.81 13.22 -8.33
C VAL A 90 -5.35 14.14 -7.21
N TRP A 91 -4.36 14.97 -7.47
CA TRP A 91 -3.71 15.79 -6.46
C TRP A 91 -4.32 17.19 -6.43
N TYR A 92 -4.84 17.57 -5.27
CA TYR A 92 -5.09 18.97 -4.92
C TYR A 92 -3.79 19.59 -4.42
N LEU A 93 -3.10 20.33 -5.29
CA LEU A 93 -1.73 20.81 -5.07
C LEU A 93 -1.55 21.63 -3.79
N PRO A 94 -2.45 22.55 -3.40
CA PRO A 94 -2.35 23.26 -2.12
C PRO A 94 -2.39 22.31 -0.92
N GLY A 95 -3.28 21.30 -0.95
CA GLY A 95 -3.40 20.31 0.11
C GLY A 95 -2.18 19.37 0.19
N VAL A 96 -1.65 18.95 -0.96
CA VAL A 96 -0.42 18.16 -1.02
C VAL A 96 0.78 18.96 -0.48
N ALA A 97 0.91 20.24 -0.85
CA ALA A 97 1.97 21.11 -0.35
C ALA A 97 1.89 21.28 1.18
N ALA A 98 0.68 21.53 1.70
CA ALA A 98 0.45 21.63 3.14
C ALA A 98 0.84 20.35 3.89
N ARG A 99 0.50 19.16 3.36
CA ARG A 99 0.91 17.87 3.96
C ARG A 99 2.40 17.60 3.89
N LEU A 100 3.07 18.12 2.87
CA LEU A 100 4.51 18.05 2.73
C LEU A 100 5.23 19.12 3.57
N ASN A 101 4.48 20.02 4.22
CA ASN A 101 5.01 21.17 4.94
C ASN A 101 5.96 22.01 4.07
N VAL A 102 5.53 22.27 2.82
CA VAL A 102 6.25 23.12 1.86
C VAL A 102 5.30 24.13 1.24
N GLU A 103 5.85 25.23 0.74
CA GLU A 103 5.10 26.20 -0.05
C GLU A 103 4.62 25.57 -1.37
N GLU A 104 3.39 25.92 -1.80
CA GLU A 104 2.80 25.42 -3.05
C GLU A 104 3.72 25.67 -4.26
N ASN A 105 4.37 26.84 -4.31
CA ASN A 105 5.30 27.21 -5.37
C ASN A 105 6.55 26.31 -5.40
N VAL A 106 7.04 25.89 -4.22
CA VAL A 106 8.17 24.96 -4.12
C VAL A 106 7.76 23.60 -4.64
N LEU A 107 6.59 23.09 -4.23
CA LEU A 107 6.06 21.83 -4.75
C LEU A 107 5.94 21.85 -6.28
N ARG A 108 5.32 22.90 -6.84
CA ARG A 108 5.14 23.05 -8.30
C ARG A 108 6.48 23.08 -9.03
N ARG A 109 7.43 23.86 -8.54
CA ARG A 109 8.78 23.93 -9.10
C ARG A 109 9.47 22.56 -9.09
N SER A 110 9.41 21.85 -7.95
CA SER A 110 9.97 20.51 -7.85
C SER A 110 9.31 19.52 -8.80
N LEU A 111 7.98 19.55 -8.95
CA LEU A 111 7.27 18.71 -9.92
C LEU A 111 7.71 19.01 -11.35
N PHE A 112 7.87 20.28 -11.72
CA PHE A 112 8.31 20.69 -13.05
C PHE A 112 9.77 20.27 -13.34
N GLU A 113 10.68 20.47 -12.39
CA GLU A 113 12.10 20.09 -12.55
C GLU A 113 12.28 18.57 -12.63
N ASN A 114 11.61 17.81 -11.75
CA ASN A 114 11.75 16.35 -11.70
C ASN A 114 10.96 15.62 -12.78
N SER A 115 9.99 16.28 -13.42
CA SER A 115 9.31 15.75 -14.60
C SER A 115 10.08 16.03 -15.90
N GLY A 116 11.25 16.67 -15.85
CA GLY A 116 12.00 17.08 -17.04
C GLY A 116 11.31 18.19 -17.83
N GLY A 117 10.55 19.05 -17.15
CA GLY A 117 9.80 20.14 -17.77
C GLY A 117 8.47 19.72 -18.39
N MET A 118 7.94 18.54 -18.05
CA MET A 118 6.64 18.10 -18.53
C MET A 118 5.49 18.90 -17.88
N TYR A 119 4.39 19.06 -18.62
CA TYR A 119 3.16 19.71 -18.18
C TYR A 119 3.33 21.16 -17.68
N PRO A 120 4.09 22.03 -18.38
CA PRO A 120 4.34 23.41 -17.92
C PRO A 120 3.04 24.13 -17.60
N GLU A 121 2.07 24.07 -18.51
CA GLU A 121 0.77 24.76 -18.37
C GLU A 121 -0.09 24.24 -17.21
N LEU A 122 0.10 23.01 -16.74
CA LEU A 122 -0.66 22.46 -15.62
C LEU A 122 0.02 22.71 -14.27
N ILE A 123 1.35 22.77 -14.27
CA ILE A 123 2.15 22.88 -13.04
C ILE A 123 2.48 24.34 -12.71
N THR A 124 2.80 25.18 -13.70
CA THR A 124 3.24 26.57 -13.46
C THR A 124 2.09 27.55 -13.31
N ARG A 125 0.88 27.18 -13.75
CA ARG A 125 -0.34 27.99 -13.61
C ARG A 125 -0.90 27.92 -12.19
N PRO A 126 -0.87 29.02 -11.42
CA PRO A 126 -1.32 29.02 -10.02
C PRO A 126 -2.85 28.92 -9.89
N ASP A 127 -3.60 29.20 -10.96
CA ASP A 127 -5.05 29.06 -11.01
C ASP A 127 -5.51 27.60 -11.19
N VAL A 128 -4.64 26.72 -11.71
CA VAL A 128 -4.90 25.28 -11.80
C VAL A 128 -4.49 24.60 -10.51
N LYS A 129 -5.45 24.22 -9.67
CA LYS A 129 -5.18 23.61 -8.34
C LYS A 129 -5.15 22.10 -8.33
N VAL A 130 -5.59 21.45 -9.42
CA VAL A 130 -5.69 20.00 -9.52
C VAL A 130 -4.67 19.49 -10.55
N PHE A 131 -3.96 18.42 -10.20
CA PHE A 131 -2.98 17.77 -11.06
C PHE A 131 -3.19 16.25 -11.01
N LEU A 132 -3.23 15.59 -12.16
CA LEU A 132 -3.32 14.13 -12.26
C LEU A 132 -1.92 13.60 -12.58
N PRO A 133 -1.11 13.22 -11.57
CA PRO A 133 0.24 12.78 -11.82
C PRO A 133 0.24 11.46 -12.59
N PRO A 134 1.14 11.29 -13.60
CA PRO A 134 1.27 10.04 -14.35
C PRO A 134 2.04 8.98 -13.55
N ILE A 135 1.53 8.64 -12.37
CA ILE A 135 2.13 7.67 -11.44
C ILE A 135 1.20 6.47 -11.24
N GLY A 136 1.73 5.43 -10.60
CA GLY A 136 0.95 4.25 -10.27
C GLY A 136 -0.26 4.58 -9.38
N GLY A 137 -1.42 4.06 -9.75
CA GLY A 137 -2.66 4.18 -8.98
C GLY A 137 -2.71 3.28 -7.74
N ILE A 138 -3.90 3.17 -7.17
CA ILE A 138 -4.20 2.37 -5.97
C ILE A 138 -5.23 1.31 -6.32
N SER A 139 -4.97 0.08 -5.89
CA SER A 139 -5.95 -1.00 -5.95
C SER A 139 -6.45 -1.33 -4.54
N VAL A 140 -7.76 -1.43 -4.37
CA VAL A 140 -8.40 -1.75 -3.09
C VAL A 140 -9.14 -3.07 -3.24
N TYR A 141 -8.97 -3.96 -2.27
CA TYR A 141 -9.68 -5.24 -2.17
C TYR A 141 -10.42 -5.30 -0.83
N ILE A 142 -11.74 -5.49 -0.89
CA ILE A 142 -12.61 -5.52 0.27
C ILE A 142 -13.24 -6.91 0.37
N PHE A 143 -12.96 -7.59 1.47
CA PHE A 143 -13.54 -8.88 1.84
C PHE A 143 -14.67 -8.66 2.85
N GLY A 144 -15.83 -9.27 2.62
CA GLY A 144 -17.00 -9.10 3.47
C GLY A 144 -17.92 -7.96 3.04
N ASN A 145 -18.70 -7.44 3.98
CA ASN A 145 -19.67 -6.37 3.72
C ASN A 145 -18.99 -5.00 3.69
N HIS A 146 -18.86 -4.41 2.51
CA HIS A 146 -18.23 -3.10 2.31
C HIS A 146 -18.94 -1.96 3.05
N GLU A 147 -20.24 -2.08 3.35
CA GLU A 147 -20.98 -1.05 4.09
C GLU A 147 -20.49 -0.87 5.53
N LEU A 148 -19.83 -1.88 6.10
CA LEU A 148 -19.31 -1.86 7.46
C LEU A 148 -17.95 -1.14 7.57
N LEU A 149 -17.31 -0.75 6.46
CA LEU A 149 -16.01 -0.06 6.47
C LEU A 149 -16.04 1.26 7.26
N SER A 150 -17.15 1.99 7.17
CA SER A 150 -17.37 3.26 7.87
C SER A 150 -18.01 3.10 9.26
N ASP A 151 -18.39 1.88 9.67
CA ASP A 151 -19.00 1.63 10.98
C ASP A 151 -17.91 1.44 12.05
N PRO A 152 -17.77 2.35 13.02
CA PRO A 152 -16.75 2.23 14.07
C PRO A 152 -16.99 1.05 15.02
N ASN A 153 -18.19 0.44 15.03
CA ASN A 153 -18.50 -0.74 15.86
C ASN A 153 -18.16 -2.05 15.15
N ALA A 154 -18.07 -2.04 13.81
CA ALA A 154 -17.60 -3.19 13.07
C ALA A 154 -16.10 -3.40 13.30
N ARG A 155 -15.67 -4.65 13.24
CA ARG A 155 -14.25 -5.00 13.29
C ARG A 155 -13.62 -4.88 11.90
N LEU A 156 -12.46 -4.24 11.83
CA LEU A 156 -11.74 -3.99 10.59
C LEU A 156 -10.29 -4.48 10.69
N THR A 157 -9.91 -5.40 9.81
CA THR A 157 -8.51 -5.80 9.59
C THR A 157 -8.00 -5.18 8.30
N VAL A 158 -6.91 -4.40 8.38
CA VAL A 158 -6.32 -3.68 7.24
C VAL A 158 -4.87 -4.11 6.99
N ARG A 159 -4.54 -4.30 5.71
CA ARG A 159 -3.16 -4.30 5.20
C ARG A 159 -2.98 -3.17 4.21
N VAL A 160 -2.01 -2.30 4.46
CA VAL A 160 -1.52 -1.38 3.43
C VAL A 160 -0.21 -1.91 2.86
N HIS A 161 -0.22 -2.23 1.57
CA HIS A 161 0.88 -2.83 0.85
C HIS A 161 1.48 -1.85 -0.16
N ASP A 162 2.80 -1.77 -0.20
CA ASP A 162 3.52 -1.04 -1.26
C ASP A 162 4.01 -2.10 -2.24
N GLU A 163 3.77 -1.88 -3.53
CA GLU A 163 4.15 -2.76 -4.62
C GLU A 163 5.61 -3.21 -4.55
N CYS A 164 5.81 -4.52 -4.78
CA CYS A 164 7.10 -5.13 -4.92
C CYS A 164 7.03 -6.24 -5.97
N ASN A 165 7.02 -5.87 -7.24
CA ASN A 165 6.87 -6.72 -8.42
C ASN A 165 7.69 -8.01 -8.35
N GLY A 166 8.99 -7.91 -8.05
CA GLY A 166 9.88 -9.07 -7.92
C GLY A 166 9.43 -10.12 -6.89
N SER A 167 8.74 -9.71 -5.81
CA SER A 167 8.21 -10.65 -4.80
C SER A 167 6.74 -10.98 -5.07
N ASP A 168 5.91 -9.96 -5.31
CA ASP A 168 4.46 -10.07 -5.46
C ASP A 168 4.04 -10.82 -6.74
N VAL A 169 4.87 -10.80 -7.79
CA VAL A 169 4.60 -11.49 -9.05
C VAL A 169 5.54 -12.67 -9.26
N PHE A 170 6.84 -12.48 -8.99
CA PHE A 170 7.88 -13.46 -9.33
C PHE A 170 8.43 -14.25 -8.14
N CYS A 171 7.82 -14.11 -6.95
CA CYS A 171 8.15 -14.91 -5.76
C CYS A 171 9.63 -14.85 -5.33
N SER A 172 10.30 -13.70 -5.50
CA SER A 172 11.63 -13.47 -4.95
C SER A 172 11.65 -13.64 -3.43
N ASP A 173 12.68 -14.33 -2.93
CA ASP A 173 12.92 -14.66 -1.52
C ASP A 173 13.84 -13.65 -0.79
N ILE A 174 14.22 -12.57 -1.46
CA ILE A 174 15.13 -11.52 -0.96
C ILE A 174 14.41 -10.55 0.00
N CYS A 175 13.07 -10.50 -0.05
CA CYS A 175 12.27 -9.61 0.79
C CYS A 175 10.98 -10.26 1.29
N THR A 176 10.40 -9.68 2.34
CA THR A 176 9.18 -10.19 2.99
C THR A 176 7.87 -9.66 2.39
N CYS A 177 7.91 -8.93 1.27
CA CYS A 177 6.75 -8.25 0.70
C CYS A 177 5.60 -9.22 0.39
N ARG A 178 5.84 -10.27 -0.42
CA ARG A 178 4.80 -11.27 -0.75
C ARG A 178 4.34 -12.05 0.48
N PRO A 179 5.20 -12.66 1.31
CA PRO A 179 4.75 -13.35 2.53
C PRO A 179 3.84 -12.49 3.41
N TYR A 180 4.16 -11.20 3.57
CA TYR A 180 3.35 -10.30 4.37
C TYR A 180 2.04 -9.89 3.68
N LEU A 181 2.03 -9.76 2.35
CA LEU A 181 0.80 -9.56 1.57
C LEU A 181 -0.16 -10.74 1.77
N ILE A 182 0.33 -11.97 1.59
CA ILE A 182 -0.47 -13.20 1.76
C ILE A 182 -0.96 -13.35 3.20
N PHE A 183 -0.11 -13.08 4.20
CA PHE A 183 -0.53 -13.05 5.60
C PHE A 183 -1.63 -12.01 5.85
N GLY A 184 -1.46 -10.79 5.34
CA GLY A 184 -2.47 -9.73 5.44
C GLY A 184 -3.79 -10.13 4.78
N MET A 185 -3.74 -10.76 3.61
CA MET A 185 -4.94 -11.31 2.94
C MET A 185 -5.61 -12.38 3.79
N ARG A 186 -4.86 -13.33 4.35
CA ARG A 186 -5.40 -14.38 5.22
C ARG A 186 -6.12 -13.79 6.43
N GLU A 187 -5.50 -12.83 7.11
CA GLU A 187 -6.10 -12.17 8.29
C GLU A 187 -7.34 -11.35 7.91
N ALA A 188 -7.29 -10.63 6.78
CA ALA A 188 -8.43 -9.88 6.25
C ALA A 188 -9.61 -10.79 5.90
N ILE A 189 -9.34 -11.93 5.25
CA ILE A 189 -10.36 -12.94 4.95
C ILE A 189 -10.97 -13.46 6.25
N LYS A 190 -10.15 -13.90 7.22
CA LYS A 190 -10.64 -14.38 8.52
C LYS A 190 -11.55 -13.37 9.24
N GLU A 191 -11.16 -12.10 9.25
CA GLU A 191 -11.97 -11.04 9.85
C GLU A 191 -13.33 -10.92 9.14
N ALA A 192 -13.36 -10.99 7.80
CA ALA A 192 -14.60 -11.00 7.04
C ALA A 192 -15.48 -12.22 7.33
N GLN A 193 -14.90 -13.41 7.52
CA GLN A 193 -15.65 -14.63 7.88
C GLN A 193 -16.27 -14.52 9.29
N ASN A 194 -15.61 -13.79 10.20
CA ASN A 194 -16.08 -13.55 11.56
C ASN A 194 -17.14 -12.43 11.67
N GLY A 195 -17.62 -11.92 10.54
CA GLY A 195 -18.65 -10.86 10.48
C GLY A 195 -18.09 -9.43 10.49
N GLY A 196 -16.77 -9.26 10.49
CA GLY A 196 -16.10 -7.98 10.27
C GLY A 196 -15.85 -7.68 8.79
N VAL A 197 -14.83 -6.85 8.54
CA VAL A 197 -14.38 -6.51 7.19
C VAL A 197 -12.87 -6.70 7.06
N GLY A 198 -12.45 -7.29 5.95
CA GLY A 198 -11.06 -7.36 5.54
C GLY A 198 -10.76 -6.33 4.45
N LEU A 199 -9.67 -5.58 4.59
CA LEU A 199 -9.28 -4.55 3.64
C LEU A 199 -7.81 -4.66 3.27
N ILE A 200 -7.53 -4.77 1.97
CA ILE A 200 -6.17 -4.70 1.41
C ILE A 200 -6.11 -3.49 0.49
N ILE A 201 -5.14 -2.61 0.74
CA ILE A 201 -4.86 -1.46 -0.11
C ILE A 201 -3.48 -1.64 -0.69
N TYR A 202 -3.40 -1.73 -2.00
CA TYR A 202 -2.17 -1.96 -2.76
C TYR A 202 -1.79 -0.68 -3.50
N PHE A 203 -0.71 -0.03 -3.03
CA PHE A 203 -0.15 1.16 -3.66
C PHE A 203 0.91 0.75 -4.67
N ARG A 204 0.80 1.23 -5.91
CA ARG A 204 1.78 1.00 -6.97
C ARG A 204 3.03 1.88 -6.81
N LYS A 205 3.76 1.64 -5.73
CA LYS A 205 4.96 2.36 -5.27
C LYS A 205 6.16 1.40 -5.16
N GLU A 206 6.66 0.94 -6.30
CA GLU A 206 7.80 0.02 -6.36
C GLU A 206 9.07 0.58 -5.70
N GLY A 207 9.84 -0.30 -5.05
CA GLY A 207 11.19 0.00 -4.60
C GLY A 207 11.30 1.19 -3.63
N ARG A 208 10.31 1.36 -2.74
CA ARG A 208 10.21 2.56 -1.86
C ARG A 208 10.07 3.88 -2.64
N ALA A 209 9.35 3.83 -3.76
CA ALA A 209 9.20 4.93 -4.71
C ALA A 209 10.49 5.32 -5.46
N LEU A 210 11.56 4.50 -5.41
CA LEU A 210 12.78 4.68 -6.21
C LEU A 210 12.73 3.95 -7.57
N GLY A 211 11.72 3.10 -7.78
CA GLY A 211 11.60 2.26 -8.96
C GLY A 211 12.47 0.99 -8.91
N GLU A 212 12.18 0.07 -9.83
CA GLU A 212 12.76 -1.27 -9.87
C GLU A 212 14.25 -1.27 -10.24
N VAL A 213 14.68 -0.40 -11.15
CA VAL A 213 16.09 -0.30 -11.58
C VAL A 213 16.99 0.06 -10.40
N THR A 214 16.64 1.12 -9.66
CA THR A 214 17.38 1.55 -8.46
C THR A 214 17.43 0.46 -7.41
N LYS A 215 16.32 -0.25 -7.20
CA LYS A 215 16.25 -1.41 -6.30
C LYS A 215 17.25 -2.50 -6.71
N TYR A 216 17.35 -2.84 -7.99
CA TYR A 216 18.30 -3.85 -8.46
C TYR A 216 19.75 -3.37 -8.38
N LEU A 217 20.02 -2.07 -8.60
CA LEU A 217 21.34 -1.51 -8.33
C LEU A 217 21.74 -1.66 -6.85
N VAL A 218 20.82 -1.40 -5.92
CA VAL A 218 21.03 -1.64 -4.48
C VAL A 218 21.27 -3.11 -4.19
N TYR A 219 20.52 -4.03 -4.79
CA TYR A 219 20.71 -5.48 -4.60
C TYR A 219 22.08 -5.94 -5.12
N ASN A 220 22.49 -5.49 -6.29
CA ASN A 220 23.80 -5.79 -6.85
C ASN A 220 24.93 -5.26 -5.96
N ALA A 221 24.81 -4.03 -5.45
CA ALA A 221 25.78 -3.46 -4.52
C ALA A 221 25.85 -4.25 -3.20
N ARG A 222 24.69 -4.68 -2.66
CA ARG A 222 24.62 -5.54 -1.46
C ARG A 222 25.34 -6.86 -1.68
N LYS A 223 25.12 -7.55 -2.80
CA LYS A 223 25.72 -8.85 -3.07
C LYS A 223 27.23 -8.76 -3.37
N ARG A 224 27.69 -7.73 -4.08
CA ARG A 224 29.12 -7.54 -4.41
C ARG A 224 29.97 -7.14 -3.20
N GLU A 225 29.42 -6.35 -2.29
CA GLU A 225 30.19 -5.75 -1.19
C GLU A 225 29.82 -6.29 0.21
N GLY A 226 29.12 -7.42 0.25
CA GLY A 226 28.66 -8.11 1.45
C GLY A 226 27.28 -7.65 1.93
N ASP A 227 26.35 -8.60 2.04
CA ASP A 227 24.96 -8.39 2.40
C ASP A 227 24.74 -8.62 3.90
N SER A 228 24.87 -7.56 4.72
CA SER A 228 24.68 -7.63 6.18
C SER A 228 23.63 -6.63 6.64
N ALA A 229 22.90 -6.97 7.72
CA ALA A 229 21.82 -6.13 8.24
C ALA A 229 22.35 -4.74 8.67
N ALA A 230 23.54 -4.70 9.28
CA ALA A 230 24.20 -3.47 9.72
C ALA A 230 24.46 -2.45 8.57
N LYS A 231 24.70 -2.93 7.34
CA LYS A 231 24.99 -2.06 6.18
C LYS A 231 23.76 -1.75 5.33
N TYR A 232 22.62 -2.38 5.60
CA TYR A 232 21.45 -2.39 4.72
C TYR A 232 21.03 -0.98 4.24
N PHE A 233 20.77 -0.05 5.17
CA PHE A 233 20.32 1.31 4.81
C PHE A 233 21.43 2.18 4.23
N THR A 234 22.67 2.02 4.70
CA THR A 234 23.84 2.73 4.16
C THR A 234 24.07 2.36 2.70
N ARG A 235 23.80 1.11 2.31
CA ARG A 235 23.88 0.70 0.89
C ARG A 235 22.82 1.36 0.04
N THR A 236 21.59 1.46 0.53
CA THR A 236 20.53 2.21 -0.17
C THR A 236 20.92 3.67 -0.34
N GLU A 237 21.43 4.31 0.71
CA GLU A 237 21.88 5.70 0.67
C GLU A 237 23.04 5.92 -0.31
N ASN A 238 24.03 5.01 -0.36
CA ASN A 238 25.16 5.13 -1.29
C ASN A 238 24.75 5.04 -2.76
N VAL A 239 23.69 4.29 -3.09
CA VAL A 239 23.25 4.07 -4.47
C VAL A 239 22.15 5.06 -4.88
N ALA A 240 21.18 5.30 -3.99
CA ALA A 240 20.00 6.11 -4.27
C ALA A 240 20.11 7.56 -3.76
N GLY A 241 21.15 7.89 -2.98
CA GLY A 241 21.32 9.19 -2.33
C GLY A 241 20.42 9.42 -1.11
N VAL A 242 19.48 8.51 -0.84
CA VAL A 242 18.47 8.61 0.23
C VAL A 242 18.11 7.23 0.75
N LYS A 243 17.75 7.13 2.04
CA LYS A 243 17.39 5.85 2.70
C LYS A 243 15.97 5.37 2.37
N ASP A 244 15.04 6.30 2.17
CA ASP A 244 13.64 6.04 1.88
C ASP A 244 12.98 7.26 1.23
N MET A 245 12.35 7.11 0.06
CA MET A 245 11.58 8.17 -0.60
C MET A 245 10.08 8.01 -0.41
N ARG A 246 9.63 7.03 0.37
CA ARG A 246 8.20 6.80 0.55
C ARG A 246 7.58 7.95 1.31
N PHE A 247 6.67 8.62 0.62
CA PHE A 247 5.74 9.51 1.24
C PHE A 247 4.45 8.77 1.59
N GLN A 248 4.23 8.55 2.90
CA GLN A 248 3.03 7.89 3.41
C GLN A 248 1.94 8.88 3.82
N ALA A 249 2.17 10.19 3.84
CA ALA A 249 1.13 11.13 4.29
C ALA A 249 -0.07 11.27 3.32
N LEU A 250 0.03 10.75 2.09
CA LEU A 250 -1.11 10.61 1.16
C LEU A 250 -1.84 9.27 1.31
N MET A 251 -1.20 8.29 1.95
CA MET A 251 -1.73 6.94 2.15
C MET A 251 -3.11 6.91 2.86
N PRO A 252 -3.43 7.79 3.83
CA PRO A 252 -4.72 7.77 4.51
C PRO A 252 -5.92 8.16 3.64
N ASP A 253 -5.72 8.82 2.49
CA ASP A 253 -6.83 9.39 1.71
C ASP A 253 -7.83 8.35 1.23
N VAL A 254 -7.35 7.19 0.81
CA VAL A 254 -8.21 6.08 0.39
C VAL A 254 -8.99 5.47 1.57
N LEU A 255 -8.43 5.50 2.78
CA LEU A 255 -9.14 5.06 3.99
C LEU A 255 -10.21 6.07 4.39
N HIS A 256 -9.92 7.37 4.29
CA HIS A 256 -10.91 8.43 4.46
C HIS A 256 -12.01 8.39 3.40
N TRP A 257 -11.66 8.06 2.15
CA TRP A 257 -12.64 7.84 1.09
C TRP A 257 -13.60 6.69 1.44
N LEU A 258 -13.10 5.61 2.03
CA LEU A 258 -13.90 4.49 2.55
C LEU A 258 -14.61 4.79 3.89
N GLY A 259 -14.37 5.95 4.50
CA GLY A 259 -14.98 6.34 5.77
C GLY A 259 -14.35 5.72 7.01
N VAL A 260 -13.17 5.11 6.86
CA VAL A 260 -12.48 4.43 7.96
C VAL A 260 -12.00 5.46 8.98
N THR A 261 -12.37 5.25 10.24
CA THR A 261 -11.96 6.07 11.40
C THR A 261 -11.24 5.25 12.48
N LYS A 262 -11.36 3.91 12.42
CA LYS A 262 -10.77 2.96 13.36
C LYS A 262 -10.37 1.70 12.60
N ILE A 263 -9.18 1.19 12.89
CA ILE A 263 -8.65 -0.10 12.44
C ILE A 263 -8.43 -0.95 13.68
N ASP A 264 -9.12 -2.08 13.78
CA ASP A 264 -8.95 -3.00 14.90
C ASP A 264 -7.63 -3.75 14.78
N ARG A 265 -7.29 -4.25 13.58
CA ARG A 265 -6.04 -4.99 13.35
C ARG A 265 -5.31 -4.45 12.13
N PHE A 266 -4.18 -3.79 12.35
CA PHE A 266 -3.32 -3.28 11.30
C PHE A 266 -2.13 -4.22 11.07
N THR A 267 -2.16 -4.96 9.96
CA THR A 267 -1.13 -5.94 9.59
C THR A 267 0.09 -5.23 8.98
N SER A 268 0.86 -4.52 9.79
CA SER A 268 2.06 -3.79 9.35
C SER A 268 3.04 -3.49 10.50
N MET A 269 4.33 -3.69 10.23
CA MET A 269 5.43 -3.32 11.11
C MET A 269 5.96 -1.90 10.85
N SER A 270 5.54 -1.23 9.76
CA SER A 270 6.09 0.07 9.39
C SER A 270 5.54 1.20 10.27
N ASN A 271 6.42 1.89 11.01
CA ASN A 271 6.04 3.08 11.77
C ASN A 271 5.58 4.21 10.85
N MET A 272 6.26 4.46 9.74
CA MET A 272 5.83 5.48 8.77
C MET A 272 4.37 5.30 8.30
N LYS A 273 3.93 4.05 8.09
CA LYS A 273 2.53 3.75 7.74
C LYS A 273 1.60 3.95 8.93
N HIS A 274 2.01 3.48 10.11
CA HIS A 274 1.23 3.64 11.34
C HIS A 274 1.03 5.11 11.69
N ASP A 275 2.11 5.88 11.74
CA ASP A 275 2.13 7.28 12.17
C ASP A 275 1.31 8.13 11.19
N ALA A 276 1.45 7.90 9.88
CA ALA A 276 0.63 8.58 8.87
C ALA A 276 -0.89 8.35 9.06
N LEU A 277 -1.30 7.17 9.55
CA LEU A 277 -2.72 6.89 9.84
C LEU A 277 -3.18 7.58 11.12
N ILE A 278 -2.37 7.53 12.17
CA ILE A 278 -2.66 8.18 13.45
C ILE A 278 -2.76 9.70 13.26
N ASP A 279 -1.81 10.31 12.54
CA ASP A 279 -1.77 11.75 12.24
C ASP A 279 -2.98 12.18 11.39
N ALA A 280 -3.50 11.29 10.54
CA ALA A 280 -4.73 11.54 9.78
C ALA A 280 -6.01 11.41 10.63
N GLY A 281 -5.89 10.94 11.88
CA GLY A 281 -6.98 10.76 12.83
C GLY A 281 -7.64 9.38 12.77
N ILE A 282 -6.98 8.37 12.19
CA ILE A 282 -7.45 6.98 12.16
C ILE A 282 -6.88 6.23 13.36
N LYS A 283 -7.74 5.76 14.26
CA LYS A 283 -7.30 5.00 15.44
C LYS A 283 -6.86 3.60 15.04
N ILE A 284 -5.74 3.12 15.59
CA ILE A 284 -5.29 1.73 15.40
C ILE A 284 -5.27 1.05 16.77
N LEU A 285 -5.99 -0.06 16.92
CA LEU A 285 -6.07 -0.79 18.20
C LEU A 285 -4.95 -1.82 18.35
N GLU A 286 -4.72 -2.63 17.33
CA GLU A 286 -3.69 -3.68 17.32
C GLU A 286 -2.79 -3.53 16.08
N ARG A 287 -1.47 -3.63 16.28
CA ARG A 287 -0.50 -3.81 15.19
C ARG A 287 -0.08 -5.27 15.14
N VAL A 288 -0.20 -5.89 13.98
CA VAL A 288 0.07 -7.32 13.79
C VAL A 288 1.34 -7.49 12.93
N PRO A 289 2.47 -7.95 13.50
CA PRO A 289 3.68 -8.23 12.74
C PRO A 289 3.50 -9.47 11.86
N ILE A 290 4.40 -9.65 10.89
CA ILE A 290 4.47 -10.92 10.17
C ILE A 290 4.98 -12.01 11.13
N PRO A 291 4.41 -13.22 11.15
CA PRO A 291 4.94 -14.34 11.91
C PRO A 291 6.34 -14.75 11.43
N ASP A 292 7.21 -15.17 12.35
CA ASP A 292 8.60 -15.52 12.07
C ASP A 292 8.72 -16.69 11.09
N GLU A 293 7.80 -17.65 11.16
CA GLU A 293 7.75 -18.81 10.26
C GLU A 293 7.47 -18.44 8.80
N LEU A 294 6.96 -17.24 8.54
CA LEU A 294 6.70 -16.72 7.19
C LEU A 294 7.83 -15.84 6.66
N ILE A 295 8.90 -15.61 7.43
CA ILE A 295 10.06 -14.81 7.01
C ILE A 295 11.06 -15.72 6.28
N PRO A 296 11.31 -15.52 4.96
CA PRO A 296 12.30 -16.29 4.24
C PRO A 296 13.71 -16.10 4.83
N PRO A 297 14.60 -17.10 4.78
CA PRO A 297 15.94 -17.01 5.37
C PRO A 297 16.76 -15.80 4.89
N ASP A 298 16.83 -15.55 3.58
CA ASP A 298 17.59 -14.42 3.01
C ASP A 298 16.96 -13.05 3.33
N SER A 299 15.66 -13.04 3.65
CA SER A 299 14.93 -11.84 4.05
C SER A 299 15.17 -11.43 5.52
N LYS A 300 15.82 -12.29 6.34
CA LYS A 300 16.17 -11.95 7.73
C LYS A 300 17.06 -10.72 7.82
N VAL A 301 17.98 -10.55 6.87
CA VAL A 301 18.84 -9.36 6.74
C VAL A 301 18.01 -8.08 6.68
N GLU A 302 16.99 -8.07 5.82
CA GLU A 302 16.09 -6.93 5.69
C GLU A 302 15.27 -6.72 6.98
N MET A 303 14.76 -7.80 7.56
CA MET A 303 13.89 -7.72 8.73
C MET A 303 14.61 -7.19 9.96
N GLU A 304 15.79 -7.71 10.28
CA GLU A 304 16.56 -7.24 11.43
C GLU A 304 17.03 -5.79 11.25
N ALA A 305 17.46 -5.41 10.04
CA ALA A 305 17.80 -4.03 9.73
C ALA A 305 16.60 -3.08 9.97
N LYS A 306 15.41 -3.48 9.53
CA LYS A 306 14.18 -2.70 9.75
C LYS A 306 13.82 -2.58 11.23
N ILE A 307 13.89 -3.68 11.98
CA ILE A 307 13.60 -3.69 13.43
C ILE A 307 14.59 -2.77 14.16
N ALA A 308 15.88 -2.86 13.85
CA ALA A 308 16.90 -1.96 14.41
C ALA A 308 16.67 -0.49 14.02
N ALA A 309 16.13 -0.22 12.83
CA ALA A 309 15.72 1.12 12.41
C ALA A 309 14.37 1.58 13.03
N GLY A 310 13.83 0.81 13.97
CA GLY A 310 12.66 1.16 14.77
C GLY A 310 11.34 0.56 14.31
N TYR A 311 11.31 -0.33 13.30
CA TYR A 311 10.07 -1.00 12.92
C TYR A 311 9.47 -1.78 14.09
N PHE A 312 8.14 -1.76 14.19
CA PHE A 312 7.43 -2.42 15.28
C PHE A 312 7.66 -3.93 15.25
N THR A 313 8.01 -4.49 16.39
CA THR A 313 8.11 -5.92 16.66
C THR A 313 7.54 -6.20 18.04
N THR A 314 6.98 -7.40 18.23
CA THR A 314 6.63 -7.93 19.56
C THR A 314 7.76 -8.73 20.18
N GLY A 315 8.85 -8.94 19.45
CA GLY A 315 10.01 -9.74 19.84
C GLY A 315 11.25 -8.90 20.18
N HIS A 316 12.42 -9.55 20.07
CA HIS A 316 13.72 -8.97 20.38
C HIS A 316 14.13 -7.88 19.36
N VAL A 317 14.77 -6.82 19.85
CA VAL A 317 15.39 -5.78 19.03
C VAL A 317 16.90 -6.06 18.97
N PRO A 318 17.46 -6.41 17.80
CA PRO A 318 18.85 -6.82 17.69
C PRO A 318 19.81 -5.66 17.97
N CYS A 319 20.88 -5.94 18.72
CA CYS A 319 21.98 -5.00 18.95
C CYS A 319 22.99 -4.97 17.78
N ASP A 320 23.88 -3.98 17.73
CA ASP A 320 24.86 -3.82 16.65
C ASP A 320 25.74 -5.07 16.41
N SER A 321 26.06 -5.81 17.48
CA SER A 321 26.83 -7.04 17.39
C SER A 321 26.06 -8.23 16.81
N GLU A 322 24.73 -8.20 16.89
CA GLU A 322 23.83 -9.20 16.28
C GLU A 322 23.57 -8.87 14.81
N LEU A 323 23.33 -7.58 14.50
CA LEU A 323 23.14 -7.09 13.12
C LEU A 323 24.32 -7.38 12.19
N SER A 324 25.54 -7.46 12.73
CA SER A 324 26.74 -7.79 11.98
C SER A 324 26.91 -9.29 11.73
N ARG A 325 26.21 -10.15 12.47
CA ARG A 325 26.20 -11.62 12.29
C ARG A 325 25.15 -12.08 11.29
N THR A 326 24.11 -11.28 11.05
CA THR A 326 23.05 -11.60 10.09
C THR A 326 23.50 -11.22 8.68
N VAL A 327 23.89 -12.25 7.93
CA VAL A 327 24.45 -12.15 6.59
C VAL A 327 23.56 -12.92 5.61
N GLY A 328 23.24 -12.28 4.48
CA GLY A 328 22.50 -12.91 3.37
C GLY A 328 23.44 -13.68 2.45
N ARG A 329 22.87 -14.37 1.46
CA ARG A 329 23.67 -15.13 0.47
C ARG A 329 24.67 -14.23 -0.27
N GLY A 330 25.87 -14.74 -0.51
CA GLY A 330 26.91 -14.09 -1.30
C GLY A 330 26.67 -14.20 -2.81
N TRP A 331 27.55 -13.57 -3.60
CA TRP A 331 27.50 -13.64 -5.07
C TRP A 331 27.76 -15.05 -5.61
N ASP A 332 28.64 -15.80 -4.94
CA ASP A 332 29.05 -17.15 -5.36
C ASP A 332 27.98 -18.21 -5.02
N ASP A 333 27.12 -17.94 -4.02
CA ASP A 333 25.99 -18.81 -3.64
C ASP A 333 24.85 -18.83 -4.68
N LEU A 334 24.91 -17.96 -5.70
CA LEU A 334 23.92 -17.86 -6.78
C LEU A 334 24.32 -18.65 -8.04
N GLN A 335 25.54 -19.19 -8.10
CA GLN A 335 26.07 -19.91 -9.27
C GLN A 335 25.86 -21.43 -9.22
N SER A 336 25.19 -21.95 -8.19
CA SER A 336 24.93 -23.38 -7.99
C SER A 336 23.61 -23.86 -8.60
#